data_AF-A0A967H5H8-F1
#
_entry.id   AF-A0A967H5H8-F1
#
_cell.length_a   1.000
_cell.length_b   1.000
_cell.length_c   1.000
_cell.angle_alpha   90.00
_cell.angle_beta   90.00
_cell.angle_gamma   90.00
#
_symmetry.space_group_name_H-M   'P 1'
#
loop_
_entity.id
_entity.type
_entity.pdbx_description
1 polymer ?
#
loop_
_entity_poly.entity_id
_entity_poly.type
_entity_poly.pdbx_seq_one_letter_code
_entity_poly.pdbx_strand_id
1 'polypeptide(L)' 'DNRIWKQRTVGIGVVSPERAVQLGFTGPMLRGSGIAWDLRKKQPYAAYDKLDFDIPVGV' A
#
# COMPACT_ATOMS: atom_id res chain seq x y z
N ASP A 1 3.29 -15.70 -14.70
CA ASP A 1 3.66 -14.35 -15.13
C ASP A 1 2.81 -13.92 -16.34
N ASN A 2 1.63 -13.35 -16.10
CA ASN A 2 0.64 -13.10 -17.18
C ASN A 2 0.96 -11.79 -17.93
N ARG A 3 1.31 -11.91 -19.21
CA ARG A 3 1.67 -10.77 -20.07
C ARG A 3 0.52 -9.78 -20.26
N ILE A 4 -0.69 -10.26 -20.54
CA ILE A 4 -1.85 -9.39 -20.79
C ILE A 4 -2.15 -8.56 -19.55
N TRP A 5 -2.05 -9.17 -18.37
CA TRP A 5 -2.25 -8.47 -17.11
C TRP A 5 -1.21 -7.37 -16.88
N LYS A 6 0.08 -7.69 -17.04
CA LYS A 6 1.18 -6.73 -16.86
C LYS A 6 1.05 -5.53 -17.80
N GLN A 7 0.75 -5.76 -19.08
CA GLN A 7 0.55 -4.69 -20.06
C GLN A 7 -0.57 -3.71 -19.70
N ARG A 8 -1.56 -4.15 -18.91
CA ARG A 8 -2.73 -3.34 -18.54
C ARG A 8 -2.61 -2.67 -17.18
N THR A 9 -1.59 -3.01 -16.39
CA THR A 9 -1.49 -2.59 -14.97
C THR A 9 -0.16 -1.96 -14.61
N VAL A 10 0.95 -2.39 -15.21
CA VAL A 10 2.29 -1.86 -14.89
C VAL A 10 2.47 -0.50 -15.56
N GLY A 11 2.84 0.52 -14.77
CA GLY A 11 3.07 1.89 -15.25
C GLY A 11 1.79 2.71 -15.48
N ILE A 12 0.62 2.16 -15.15
CA ILE A 12 -0.68 2.86 -15.26
C ILE A 12 -1.14 3.31 -13.87
N GLY A 13 -1.61 4.56 -13.76
CA GLY A 13 -2.10 5.10 -12.49
C GLY A 13 -1.01 5.31 -11.45
N VAL A 14 0.20 5.69 -11.89
CA VAL A 14 1.33 5.98 -10.99
C VAL A 14 1.04 7.24 -10.18
N VAL A 15 1.12 7.14 -8.86
CA VAL A 15 0.89 8.26 -7.92
C VAL A 15 2.06 8.37 -6.96
N SER A 16 2.63 9.57 -6.82
CA SER A 16 3.74 9.80 -5.89
C SER A 16 3.29 9.74 -4.42
N PRO A 17 4.19 9.39 -3.49
CA PRO A 17 3.91 9.38 -2.06
C PRO A 17 3.25 10.70 -1.57
N GLU A 18 3.80 11.83 -1.98
CA GLU A 18 3.37 13.17 -1.56
C GLU A 18 1.95 13.44 -2.05
N ARG A 19 1.66 13.08 -3.31
CA ARG A 19 0.34 13.27 -3.89
C ARG A 19 -0.69 12.38 -3.23
N ALA A 20 -0.33 11.14 -2.90
CA ALA A 20 -1.20 10.21 -2.20
C ALA A 20 -1.62 10.77 -0.82
N VAL A 21 -0.69 11.37 -0.07
CA VAL A 21 -1.00 12.02 1.22
C VAL A 21 -1.90 13.24 1.03
N GLN A 22 -1.58 14.11 0.07
CA GLN A 22 -2.38 15.32 -0.20
C GLN A 22 -3.82 15.01 -0.59
N LEU A 23 -4.04 13.92 -1.32
CA LEU A 23 -5.36 13.45 -1.73
C LEU A 23 -6.08 12.64 -0.65
N GLY A 24 -5.46 12.42 0.51
CA GLY A 24 -6.04 11.63 1.59
C GLY A 24 -6.19 10.14 1.25
N PHE A 25 -5.31 9.59 0.41
CA PHE A 25 -5.35 8.17 0.08
C PHE A 25 -5.05 7.30 1.31
N THR A 26 -5.66 6.11 1.35
CA THR A 26 -5.54 5.17 2.47
C THR A 26 -5.26 3.75 1.98
N GLY A 27 -4.83 2.88 2.90
CA GLY A 27 -4.72 1.44 2.66
C GLY A 27 -3.78 1.07 1.49
N PRO A 28 -4.20 0.17 0.57
CA PRO A 28 -3.37 -0.28 -0.54
C PRO A 28 -2.89 0.83 -1.48
N MET A 29 -3.66 1.91 -1.66
CA MET A 29 -3.24 3.03 -2.51
C MET A 29 -2.04 3.75 -1.91
N LEU A 30 -2.09 4.02 -0.60
CA LEU A 30 -1.02 4.69 0.12
C LEU A 30 0.24 3.82 0.19
N ARG A 31 0.06 2.51 0.43
CA ARG A 31 1.16 1.54 0.43
C ARG A 31 1.75 1.28 -0.95
N GLY A 32 0.92 1.25 -1.98
CA GLY A 32 1.34 1.09 -3.38
C GLY A 32 2.18 2.27 -3.86
N SER A 33 1.93 3.47 -3.33
CA SER A 33 2.73 4.68 -3.56
C SER A 33 4.01 4.75 -2.72
N GLY A 34 4.37 3.70 -1.96
CA GLY A 34 5.63 3.63 -1.22
C GLY A 34 5.58 4.06 0.25
N ILE A 35 4.39 4.39 0.79
CA ILE A 35 4.25 4.80 2.19
C ILE A 35 3.85 3.58 3.04
N ALA A 36 4.73 3.17 3.96
CA ALA A 36 4.51 2.07 4.90
C ALA A 36 3.52 2.45 6.03
N TRP A 37 2.25 2.63 5.66
CA TRP A 37 1.17 2.99 6.56
C TRP A 37 0.10 1.89 6.64
N ASP A 38 -0.07 1.32 7.83
CA ASP A 38 -1.11 0.36 8.13
C ASP A 38 -1.50 0.48 9.61
N LEU A 39 -2.80 0.61 9.86
CA LEU A 39 -3.33 0.77 11.22
C LEU A 39 -3.04 -0.45 12.09
N ARG A 40 -3.01 -1.67 11.53
CA ARG A 40 -2.81 -2.90 12.30
C ARG A 40 -1.43 -2.96 12.98
N LYS A 41 -0.43 -2.25 12.46
CA LYS A 41 0.90 -2.11 13.08
C LYS A 41 1.10 -0.76 13.79
N LYS A 42 0.62 0.35 13.22
CA LYS A 42 0.84 1.70 13.78
C LYS A 42 -0.09 2.04 14.94
N GLN A 43 -1.32 1.56 14.89
CA GLN A 43 -2.34 1.73 15.94
C GLN A 43 -3.08 0.39 16.13
N PRO A 44 -2.38 -0.63 16.67
CA PRO A 44 -2.92 -1.97 16.75
C PRO A 44 -4.24 -2.00 17.53
N TYR A 45 -5.18 -2.80 17.05
CA TYR A 45 -6.46 -3.06 17.68
C TYR A 45 -6.70 -4.57 17.79
N ALA A 46 -7.64 -4.96 18.65
CA ALA A 46 -7.96 -6.36 18.92
C ALA A 46 -6.72 -7.19 19.29
N ALA A 47 -6.32 -8.14 18.44
CA ALA A 47 -5.16 -9.01 18.66
C ALA A 47 -4.03 -8.79 17.63
N TYR A 48 -4.07 -7.71 16.84
CA TYR A 48 -3.06 -7.46 15.81
C TYR A 48 -1.66 -7.17 16.36
N ASP A 49 -1.58 -6.76 17.63
CA ASP A 49 -0.34 -6.64 18.41
C ASP A 49 0.32 -8.00 18.72
N LYS A 50 -0.45 -9.09 18.66
CA LYS A 50 0.00 -10.46 18.96
C LYS A 50 0.28 -11.29 17.70
N LEU A 51 0.03 -10.73 16.52
CA LEU A 51 0.23 -11.40 15.24
C LEU A 51 1.53 -10.93 14.58
N ASP A 52 2.34 -11.90 14.16
CA ASP A 52 3.51 -11.62 13.35
C ASP A 52 3.15 -11.64 11.85
N PHE A 53 3.40 -10.53 11.17
CA PHE A 53 3.11 -10.34 9.75
C PHE A 53 3.81 -9.10 9.21
N ASP A 54 4.10 -9.12 7.91
CA ASP A 54 4.70 -8.02 7.18
C ASP A 54 3.67 -7.21 6.39
N ILE A 55 3.96 -5.93 6.20
CA ILE A 55 3.14 -5.04 5.37
C ILE A 55 3.78 -4.95 3.99
N PRO A 56 3.09 -5.36 2.91
CA PRO A 56 3.60 -5.16 1.57
C PRO A 56 3.52 -3.67 1.21
N VAL A 57 4.64 -3.15 0.71
CA VAL A 57 4.79 -1.77 0.22
C VAL A 57 5.22 -1.83 -1.24
N GLY A 58 4.62 -0.98 -2.08
CA GLY A 58 4.99 -0.86 -3.48
C GLY A 58 6.39 -0.25 -3.61
N VAL A 59 7.23 -0.88 -4.43
CA VAL A 59 8.57 -0.41 -4.82
C VAL A 59 8.54 -0.03 -6.28
#